data_AF-A0A0H3ZLB5-F1
#
_entry.id   AF-A0A0H3ZLB5-F1
#
_cell.length_a   1.000
_cell.length_b   1.000
_cell.length_c   1.000
_cell.angle_alpha   90.00
_cell.angle_beta   90.00
_cell.angle_gamma   90.00
#
_symmetry.space_group_name_H-M   'P 1'
#
loop_
_entity.id
_entity.type
_entity.pdbx_description
1 polymer ?
#
loop_
_entity_poly.entity_id
_entity_poly.type
_entity_poly.pdbx_seq_one_letter_code
_entity_poly.pdbx_strand_id
1 'polypeptide(L)'
;MNEQAMIAALANMEAKSDAGELTRHSAFTKRFFPRLPKIVRNDVKRKIAKRKQRQNPTKENLILAAEDAVKFGLKRAHFIEDKFPFVDSRAKSRTQPLSHDILMRDDAVSELAKEFADKCALLLTEESQPEVFKSFLDAIEHVYQLQKAELKTIHVNAPQVNLKKRDKKPEELEQDLQVAVLKMQSESWIEGRLLHLRAQYIEYSQITLERVGQGKHQSPVISALSFANWKQKQRDAKAFLETMAVMNNETGESFNLEDVIKRTTANPENRRIEMMVRSRGFEELAQDLGYTALFITWTLPSKYHRVSKNWKGASIKDGHQVLMQQWALGRALIAKEEVHYFGFRVAEPHKDATSHAHYFLFCSPDDKDFIIETLKSCAIYEDRFELGSDISPRFDVKEADPKKGGATAYIAKYVSKNINGKHMPENEGEESAYRARAWASTHRIRQFQQFGGKPVSLWRNLRRAKPEQTMIDPKLEELRQAADSSKWSLFCQLADSAKVAYQSKQNQYGETTKKVIGFSWLGRLIETSSECYSLVKKKDVKRLQEARSVSPWSTENNCNSPLVEHLQRVTGWSVEGVQCLISPLMRGAKVQIDKYTNISFRNNRLIVY
;
A
#
# COMPACT_ATOMS: atom_id res chain seq x y z
N MET A 1 16.42 -16.44 -20.87
CA MET A 1 15.84 -15.46 -21.83
C MET A 1 15.53 -16.21 -23.11
N ASN A 2 14.34 -16.02 -23.70
CA ASN A 2 13.97 -16.69 -24.95
C ASN A 2 14.73 -16.03 -26.14
N GLU A 3 15.14 -16.80 -27.13
CA GLU A 3 15.98 -16.36 -28.26
C GLU A 3 15.37 -15.18 -29.04
N GLN A 4 14.05 -15.20 -29.24
CA GLN A 4 13.29 -14.09 -29.82
C GLN A 4 13.36 -12.79 -29.00
N ALA A 5 13.46 -12.87 -27.66
CA ALA A 5 13.61 -11.70 -26.81
C ALA A 5 15.03 -11.11 -26.92
N MET A 6 16.04 -11.95 -27.13
CA MET A 6 17.42 -11.53 -27.37
C MET A 6 17.56 -10.82 -28.73
N ILE A 7 16.97 -11.38 -29.79
CA ILE A 7 16.94 -10.78 -31.12
C ILE A 7 16.20 -9.43 -31.11
N ALA A 8 15.04 -9.36 -30.44
CA ALA A 8 14.30 -8.10 -30.28
C ALA A 8 15.05 -7.06 -29.44
N ALA A 9 15.85 -7.50 -28.45
CA ALA A 9 16.69 -6.60 -27.65
C ALA A 9 17.85 -6.04 -28.48
N LEU A 10 18.54 -6.88 -29.26
CA LEU A 10 19.63 -6.48 -30.16
C LEU A 10 19.15 -5.49 -31.23
N ALA A 11 18.03 -5.79 -31.90
CA ALA A 11 17.43 -4.88 -32.88
C ALA A 11 17.00 -3.52 -32.25
N ASN A 12 16.54 -3.53 -31.00
CA ASN A 12 16.23 -2.30 -30.26
C ASN A 12 17.48 -1.52 -29.84
N MET A 13 18.60 -2.19 -29.58
CA MET A 13 19.88 -1.55 -29.25
C MET A 13 20.49 -0.89 -30.49
N GLU A 14 20.49 -1.58 -31.62
CA GLU A 14 20.96 -1.07 -32.91
C GLU A 14 20.13 0.15 -33.36
N ALA A 15 18.79 0.06 -33.30
CA ALA A 15 17.91 1.19 -33.61
C ALA A 15 18.10 2.41 -32.69
N LYS A 16 18.51 2.21 -31.43
CA LYS A 16 18.83 3.29 -30.48
C LYS A 16 20.19 3.93 -30.75
N SER A 17 21.16 3.16 -31.26
CA SER A 17 22.48 3.64 -31.67
C SER A 17 22.35 4.58 -32.86
N ASP A 18 21.69 4.13 -33.92
CA ASP A 18 21.40 4.91 -35.15
C ASP A 18 20.57 6.16 -34.86
N ALA A 19 19.55 6.05 -34.00
CA ALA A 19 18.76 7.21 -33.59
C ALA A 19 19.60 8.25 -32.84
N GLY A 20 20.65 7.83 -32.13
CA GLY A 20 21.61 8.73 -31.49
C GLY A 20 22.48 9.46 -32.52
N GLU A 21 22.87 8.80 -33.59
CA GLU A 21 23.65 9.39 -34.68
C GLU A 21 22.85 10.45 -35.45
N LEU A 22 21.55 10.19 -35.69
CA LEU A 22 20.63 11.15 -36.32
C LEU A 22 20.51 12.48 -35.56
N THR A 23 20.64 12.46 -34.22
CA THR A 23 20.62 13.69 -33.41
C THR A 23 21.88 14.55 -33.57
N ARG A 24 22.89 14.10 -34.31
CA ARG A 24 24.13 14.84 -34.58
C ARG A 24 24.16 15.54 -35.94
N HIS A 25 23.17 15.30 -36.82
CA HIS A 25 23.19 15.82 -38.18
C HIS A 25 22.70 17.26 -38.34
N SER A 26 21.85 17.77 -37.44
CA SER A 26 21.48 19.20 -37.42
C SER A 26 22.29 19.95 -36.36
N ALA A 27 22.69 21.18 -36.67
CA ALA A 27 23.31 22.09 -35.71
C ALA A 27 22.41 22.31 -34.48
N PHE A 28 21.09 22.36 -34.68
CA PHE A 28 20.12 22.51 -33.61
C PHE A 28 20.13 21.29 -32.68
N THR A 29 19.95 20.09 -33.22
CA THR A 29 19.91 18.85 -32.40
C THR A 29 21.24 18.61 -31.70
N LYS A 30 22.37 18.85 -32.38
CA LYS A 30 23.72 18.73 -31.80
C LYS A 30 23.90 19.63 -30.57
N ARG A 31 23.35 20.85 -30.61
CA ARG A 31 23.43 21.82 -29.51
C ARG A 31 22.51 21.47 -28.33
N PHE A 32 21.27 21.09 -28.62
CA PHE A 32 20.23 21.01 -27.58
C PHE A 32 19.94 19.60 -27.07
N PHE A 33 20.08 18.57 -27.90
CA PHE A 33 19.81 17.19 -27.48
C PHE A 33 20.65 16.74 -26.27
N PRO A 34 21.97 17.00 -26.20
CA PRO A 34 22.79 16.59 -25.05
C PRO A 34 22.38 17.27 -23.73
N ARG A 35 21.70 18.42 -23.81
CA ARG A 35 21.27 19.23 -22.66
C ARG A 35 19.93 18.78 -22.07
N LEU A 36 19.26 17.82 -22.71
CA LEU A 36 18.00 17.27 -22.22
C LEU A 36 18.25 16.22 -21.13
N PRO A 37 17.34 16.08 -20.14
CA PRO A 37 17.37 14.99 -19.18
C PRO A 37 17.43 13.63 -19.89
N LYS A 38 18.14 12.66 -19.30
CA LYS A 38 18.36 11.35 -19.95
C LYS A 38 17.06 10.62 -20.31
N ILE A 39 16.01 10.73 -19.49
CA ILE A 39 14.69 10.17 -19.82
C ILE A 39 14.04 10.83 -21.04
N VAL A 40 14.23 12.14 -21.23
CA VAL A 40 13.73 12.89 -22.38
C VAL A 40 14.55 12.53 -23.62
N ARG A 41 15.87 12.41 -23.49
CA ARG A 41 16.74 11.91 -24.57
C ARG A 41 16.33 10.51 -25.03
N ASN A 42 15.98 9.62 -24.10
CA ASN A 42 15.48 8.28 -24.41
C ASN A 42 14.14 8.33 -25.17
N ASP A 43 13.22 9.24 -24.82
CA ASP A 43 11.97 9.44 -25.56
C ASP A 43 12.22 9.99 -26.98
N VAL A 44 13.13 10.95 -27.13
CA VAL A 44 13.54 11.48 -28.44
C VAL A 44 14.10 10.38 -29.33
N LYS A 45 15.06 9.59 -28.83
CA LYS A 45 15.61 8.43 -29.56
C LYS A 45 14.52 7.45 -29.97
N ARG A 46 13.59 7.14 -29.06
CA ARG A 46 12.44 6.28 -29.34
C ARG A 46 11.55 6.85 -30.46
N LYS A 47 11.27 8.15 -30.47
CA LYS A 47 10.46 8.81 -31.53
C LYS A 47 11.14 8.68 -32.89
N ILE A 48 12.44 8.92 -32.95
CA ILE A 48 13.24 8.81 -34.18
C ILE A 48 13.23 7.36 -34.68
N ALA A 49 13.49 6.38 -33.80
CA ALA A 49 13.43 4.96 -34.15
C ALA A 49 12.06 4.55 -34.71
N LYS A 50 10.96 5.01 -34.10
CA LYS A 50 9.61 4.78 -34.61
C LYS A 50 9.34 5.46 -35.96
N ARG A 51 9.96 6.61 -36.24
CA ARG A 51 9.84 7.30 -37.53
C ARG A 51 10.58 6.54 -38.63
N LYS A 52 11.74 5.95 -38.32
CA LYS A 52 12.52 5.09 -39.23
C LYS A 52 11.72 3.86 -39.70
N GLN A 53 10.83 3.34 -38.87
CA GLN A 53 9.97 2.19 -39.17
C GLN A 53 8.74 2.52 -40.05
N ARG A 54 8.50 3.79 -40.40
CA ARG A 54 7.37 4.18 -41.26
C ARG A 54 7.72 4.02 -42.74
N GLN A 55 6.70 3.97 -43.61
CA GLN A 55 6.90 3.99 -45.05
C GLN A 55 7.68 5.25 -45.47
N ASN A 56 8.70 5.06 -46.31
CA ASN A 56 9.56 6.08 -46.93
C ASN A 56 10.40 6.98 -45.97
N PRO A 57 11.30 6.41 -45.14
CA PRO A 57 12.13 7.18 -44.21
C PRO A 57 13.35 7.81 -44.92
N THR A 58 13.17 8.95 -45.58
CA THR A 58 14.30 9.71 -46.15
C THR A 58 15.14 10.36 -45.04
N LYS A 59 16.45 10.55 -45.28
CA LYS A 59 17.38 11.20 -44.33
C LYS A 59 16.90 12.59 -43.87
N GLU A 60 16.42 13.42 -44.79
CA GLU A 60 15.89 14.76 -44.50
C GLU A 60 14.70 14.73 -43.53
N ASN A 61 13.68 13.91 -43.83
CA ASN A 61 12.53 13.71 -42.95
C ASN A 61 12.90 13.18 -41.56
N LEU A 62 13.95 12.37 -41.44
CA LEU A 62 14.45 11.89 -40.14
C LEU A 62 15.15 12.99 -39.35
N ILE A 63 15.90 13.88 -40.02
CA ILE A 63 16.51 15.06 -39.39
C ILE A 63 15.44 16.01 -38.87
N LEU A 64 14.42 16.34 -39.69
CA LEU A 64 13.29 17.17 -39.27
C LEU A 64 12.54 16.54 -38.07
N ALA A 65 12.28 15.23 -38.12
CA ALA A 65 11.64 14.53 -37.01
C ALA A 65 12.49 14.55 -35.72
N ALA A 66 13.82 14.50 -35.84
CA ALA A 66 14.73 14.64 -34.71
C ALA A 66 14.69 16.06 -34.13
N GLU A 67 14.70 17.10 -34.97
CA GLU A 67 14.54 18.49 -34.54
C GLU A 67 13.23 18.71 -33.79
N ASP A 68 12.11 18.24 -34.34
CA ASP A 68 10.79 18.38 -33.72
C ASP A 68 10.71 17.63 -32.40
N ALA A 69 11.29 16.43 -32.32
CA ALA A 69 11.37 15.67 -31.08
C ALA A 69 12.18 16.41 -30.02
N VAL A 70 13.31 17.04 -30.38
CA VAL A 70 14.14 17.84 -29.47
C VAL A 70 13.42 19.12 -29.04
N LYS A 71 12.78 19.86 -29.96
CA LYS A 71 11.97 21.05 -29.65
C LYS A 71 10.85 20.71 -28.65
N PHE A 72 10.14 19.61 -28.90
CA PHE A 72 9.13 19.10 -27.97
C PHE A 72 9.75 18.74 -26.61
N GLY A 73 10.89 18.04 -26.62
CA GLY A 73 11.64 17.70 -25.40
C GLY A 73 12.00 18.94 -24.58
N LEU A 74 12.53 19.99 -25.20
CA LEU A 74 12.88 21.25 -24.54
C LEU A 74 11.66 21.92 -23.90
N LYS A 75 10.53 21.97 -24.63
CA LYS A 75 9.27 22.52 -24.11
C LYS A 75 8.76 21.77 -22.87
N ARG A 76 9.12 20.49 -22.71
CA ARG A 76 8.63 19.62 -21.63
C ARG A 76 9.63 19.36 -20.52
N ALA A 77 10.93 19.54 -20.78
CA ALA A 77 12.01 19.19 -19.86
C ALA A 77 11.90 19.92 -18.51
N HIS A 78 11.60 21.22 -18.52
CA HIS A 78 11.51 22.02 -17.29
C HIS A 78 10.53 21.45 -16.27
N PHE A 79 9.34 20.98 -16.69
CA PHE A 79 8.39 20.33 -15.77
C PHE A 79 8.96 19.11 -15.05
N ILE A 80 9.87 18.36 -15.70
CA ILE A 80 10.53 17.18 -15.14
C ILE A 80 11.67 17.63 -14.22
N GLU A 81 12.47 18.60 -14.65
CA GLU A 81 13.61 19.14 -13.89
C GLU A 81 13.14 19.86 -12.62
N ASP A 82 12.12 20.70 -12.71
CA ASP A 82 11.53 21.41 -11.56
C ASP A 82 11.02 20.44 -10.49
N LYS A 83 10.47 19.29 -10.92
CA LYS A 83 9.92 18.29 -10.01
C LYS A 83 10.95 17.29 -9.52
N PHE A 84 11.95 16.99 -10.35
CA PHE A 84 13.01 16.03 -10.09
C PHE A 84 14.37 16.64 -10.42
N PRO A 85 14.88 17.58 -9.59
CA PRO A 85 16.09 18.35 -9.90
C PRO A 85 17.34 17.51 -10.16
N PHE A 86 17.42 16.30 -9.59
CA PHE A 86 18.50 15.32 -9.81
C PHE A 86 18.67 14.85 -11.27
N VAL A 87 17.81 15.29 -12.19
CA VAL A 87 17.87 14.96 -13.63
C VAL A 87 18.36 16.11 -14.51
N ASP A 88 18.48 17.33 -13.95
CA ASP A 88 18.93 18.51 -14.70
C ASP A 88 20.45 18.49 -14.86
N SER A 89 20.93 18.37 -16.10
CA SER A 89 22.36 18.41 -16.40
C SER A 89 22.89 19.84 -16.65
N ARG A 90 22.03 20.86 -16.71
CA ARG A 90 22.36 22.25 -17.04
C ARG A 90 22.61 23.10 -15.80
N ALA A 91 21.85 22.91 -14.74
CA ALA A 91 21.84 23.80 -13.58
C ALA A 91 22.81 23.40 -12.47
N LYS A 92 24.11 23.15 -12.75
CA LYS A 92 25.11 22.82 -11.70
C LYS A 92 24.60 21.82 -10.63
N SER A 93 23.67 20.94 -10.98
CA SER A 93 23.22 19.83 -10.15
C SER A 93 24.44 18.92 -10.12
N ARG A 94 25.29 19.12 -9.12
CA ARG A 94 26.33 18.18 -8.74
C ARG A 94 25.64 16.83 -8.75
N THR A 95 26.01 15.94 -9.68
CA THR A 95 25.41 14.62 -9.86
C THR A 95 25.79 13.69 -8.71
N GLN A 96 25.56 14.13 -7.48
CA GLN A 96 25.70 13.42 -6.23
C GLN A 96 24.82 14.15 -5.19
N PRO A 97 24.07 13.42 -4.35
CA PRO A 97 24.14 11.97 -4.20
C PRO A 97 23.21 11.16 -5.14
N LEU A 98 22.06 11.69 -5.58
CA LEU A 98 21.13 10.96 -6.47
C LEU A 98 21.25 11.42 -7.93
N SER A 99 21.09 10.49 -8.88
CA SER A 99 21.01 10.78 -10.31
C SER A 99 20.00 9.87 -11.03
N HIS A 100 19.68 10.20 -12.28
CA HIS A 100 18.88 9.33 -13.15
C HIS A 100 19.46 7.92 -13.23
N ASP A 101 20.77 7.78 -13.38
CA ASP A 101 21.41 6.49 -13.65
C ASP A 101 21.43 5.59 -12.42
N ILE A 102 21.64 6.17 -11.23
CA ILE A 102 21.48 5.47 -9.96
C ILE A 102 20.03 4.99 -9.83
N LEU A 103 19.07 5.90 -10.00
CA LEU A 103 17.66 5.58 -9.79
C LEU A 103 17.13 4.51 -10.76
N MET A 104 17.69 4.37 -11.97
CA MET A 104 17.24 3.36 -12.94
C MET A 104 17.84 1.96 -12.73
N ARG A 105 18.74 1.78 -11.76
CA ARG A 105 19.49 0.54 -11.50
C ARG A 105 19.18 0.00 -10.10
N ASP A 106 18.76 -1.26 -10.01
CA ASP A 106 18.38 -1.86 -8.72
C ASP A 106 19.59 -1.95 -7.77
N ASP A 107 20.73 -2.42 -8.28
CA ASP A 107 22.00 -2.52 -7.54
C ASP A 107 22.46 -1.16 -6.99
N ALA A 108 22.47 -0.13 -7.82
CA ALA A 108 22.88 1.22 -7.41
C ALA A 108 21.90 1.86 -6.42
N VAL A 109 20.60 1.54 -6.51
CA VAL A 109 19.61 1.99 -5.52
C VAL A 109 19.85 1.34 -4.16
N SER A 110 20.14 0.03 -4.13
CA SER A 110 20.44 -0.67 -2.88
C SER A 110 21.74 -0.16 -2.24
N GLU A 111 22.79 0.08 -3.03
CA GLU A 111 24.05 0.67 -2.55
C GLU A 111 23.85 2.07 -1.95
N LEU A 112 23.12 2.95 -2.66
CA LEU A 112 22.82 4.29 -2.17
C LEU A 112 21.96 4.25 -0.89
N ALA A 113 20.99 3.34 -0.81
CA ALA A 113 20.15 3.17 0.36
C ALA A 113 20.97 2.76 1.59
N LYS A 114 21.94 1.88 1.40
CA LYS A 114 22.89 1.47 2.44
C LYS A 114 23.78 2.64 2.88
N GLU A 115 24.40 3.35 1.94
CA GLU A 115 25.24 4.50 2.25
C GLU A 115 24.49 5.55 3.10
N PHE A 116 23.23 5.85 2.75
CA PHE A 116 22.43 6.83 3.48
C PHE A 116 21.88 6.32 4.82
N ALA A 117 21.64 5.01 4.93
CA ALA A 117 21.31 4.39 6.21
C ALA A 117 22.48 4.53 7.19
N ASP A 118 23.70 4.22 6.75
CA ASP A 118 24.93 4.33 7.53
C ASP A 118 25.21 5.79 7.91
N LYS A 119 25.09 6.74 6.97
CA LYS A 119 25.19 8.18 7.26
C LYS A 119 24.18 8.63 8.31
N CYS A 120 22.92 8.22 8.19
CA CYS A 120 21.91 8.55 9.19
C CYS A 120 22.24 7.93 10.55
N ALA A 121 22.80 6.72 10.60
CA ALA A 121 23.23 6.08 11.83
C ALA A 121 24.39 6.82 12.49
N LEU A 122 25.39 7.27 11.72
CA LEU A 122 26.55 8.02 12.23
C LEU A 122 26.17 9.36 12.86
N LEU A 123 25.09 10.01 12.40
CA LEU A 123 24.56 11.25 13.00
C LEU A 123 24.06 11.07 14.45
N LEU A 124 23.87 9.83 14.94
CA LEU A 124 23.60 9.58 16.36
C LEU A 124 24.85 9.67 17.24
N THR A 125 26.02 9.40 16.66
CA THR A 125 27.29 9.23 17.37
C THR A 125 28.27 10.37 17.12
N GLU A 126 27.84 11.42 16.42
CA GLU A 126 28.71 12.52 16.03
C GLU A 126 29.05 13.40 17.25
N GLU A 127 30.31 13.37 17.70
CA GLU A 127 30.82 14.08 18.89
C GLU A 127 30.87 15.61 18.71
N SER A 128 30.65 16.11 17.49
CA SER A 128 30.63 17.55 17.15
C SER A 128 29.31 18.26 17.54
N GLN A 129 28.38 17.54 18.16
CA GLN A 129 27.09 18.07 18.61
C GLN A 129 27.25 19.06 19.79
N PRO A 130 26.36 20.06 19.91
CA PRO A 130 26.48 21.10 20.93
C PRO A 130 26.60 20.52 22.35
N GLU A 131 27.41 21.18 23.17
CA GLU A 131 27.61 20.86 24.58
C GLU A 131 26.25 20.88 25.32
N VAL A 132 25.68 19.70 25.51
CA VAL A 132 24.51 19.35 26.35
C VAL A 132 23.13 19.80 25.84
N PHE A 133 22.38 18.88 25.20
CA PHE A 133 20.93 19.01 25.03
C PHE A 133 20.22 19.05 26.39
N LYS A 134 19.18 19.88 26.54
CA LYS A 134 18.42 20.03 27.80
C LYS A 134 17.62 18.78 28.17
N SER A 135 17.23 17.98 27.17
CA SER A 135 16.46 16.76 27.34
C SER A 135 16.75 15.77 26.22
N PHE A 136 16.42 14.50 26.43
CA PHE A 136 16.48 13.49 25.38
C PHE A 136 15.56 13.82 24.20
N LEU A 137 14.38 14.41 24.48
CA LEU A 137 13.45 14.87 23.44
C LEU A 137 14.10 15.92 22.52
N ASP A 138 14.85 16.87 23.07
CA ASP A 138 15.57 17.88 22.28
C ASP A 138 16.68 17.24 21.44
N ALA A 139 17.40 16.26 22.00
CA ALA A 139 18.45 15.52 21.30
C ALA A 139 17.88 14.71 20.12
N ILE A 140 16.81 13.93 20.34
CA ILE A 140 16.23 13.11 19.27
C ILE A 140 15.51 13.94 18.20
N GLU A 141 14.92 15.09 18.58
CA GLU A 141 14.39 16.04 17.59
C GLU A 141 15.52 16.60 16.73
N HIS A 142 16.66 16.96 17.32
CA HIS A 142 17.83 17.44 16.59
C HIS A 142 18.34 16.38 15.59
N VAL A 143 18.56 15.14 16.04
CA VAL A 143 18.96 14.02 15.18
C VAL A 143 17.96 13.79 14.05
N TYR A 144 16.66 13.82 14.35
CA TYR A 144 15.60 13.71 13.33
C TYR A 144 15.73 14.80 12.26
N GLN A 145 16.01 16.06 12.64
CA GLN A 145 16.20 17.13 11.65
C GLN A 145 17.47 16.92 10.81
N LEU A 146 18.58 16.47 11.41
CA LEU A 146 19.81 16.17 10.69
C LEU A 146 19.60 15.04 9.67
N GLN A 147 19.05 13.90 10.10
CA GLN A 147 18.75 12.76 9.21
C GLN A 147 17.75 13.14 8.11
N LYS A 148 16.72 13.94 8.46
CA LYS A 148 15.77 14.47 7.49
C LYS A 148 16.45 15.37 6.45
N ALA A 149 17.40 16.21 6.86
CA ALA A 149 18.18 17.04 5.94
C ALA A 149 19.05 16.16 5.03
N GLU A 150 19.69 15.13 5.58
CA GLU A 150 20.53 14.19 4.84
C GLU A 150 19.70 13.44 3.78
N LEU A 151 18.58 12.83 4.14
CA LEU A 151 17.70 12.15 3.17
C LEU A 151 17.08 13.09 2.14
N LYS A 152 16.91 14.38 2.46
CA LYS A 152 16.43 15.37 1.49
C LYS A 152 17.42 15.56 0.33
N THR A 153 18.72 15.35 0.55
CA THR A 153 19.74 15.44 -0.51
C THR A 153 19.56 14.37 -1.61
N ILE A 154 18.97 13.22 -1.27
CA ILE A 154 18.55 12.17 -2.22
C ILE A 154 17.05 12.22 -2.53
N HIS A 155 16.37 13.34 -2.25
CA HIS A 155 14.95 13.55 -2.52
C HIS A 155 14.02 12.54 -1.84
N VAL A 156 14.44 11.93 -0.73
CA VAL A 156 13.62 11.03 0.08
C VAL A 156 12.94 11.84 1.19
N ASN A 157 11.62 11.80 1.23
CA ASN A 157 10.86 12.43 2.31
C ASN A 157 10.97 11.60 3.59
N ALA A 158 11.44 12.22 4.67
CA ALA A 158 11.44 11.67 6.02
C ALA A 158 10.02 11.25 6.48
N PRO A 159 9.92 10.34 7.47
CA PRO A 159 8.65 10.06 8.14
C PRO A 159 8.03 11.34 8.71
N GLN A 160 6.72 11.50 8.55
CA GLN A 160 6.01 12.66 9.09
C GLN A 160 5.81 12.50 10.60
N VAL A 161 6.22 13.51 11.35
CA VAL A 161 6.06 13.58 12.81
C VAL A 161 5.25 14.82 13.17
N ASN A 162 4.27 14.68 14.07
CA ASN A 162 3.45 15.80 14.51
C ASN A 162 4.12 16.54 15.68
N LEU A 163 4.99 17.50 15.35
CA LEU A 163 5.73 18.29 16.35
C LEU A 163 4.82 19.11 17.29
N LYS A 164 3.54 19.33 16.94
CA LYS A 164 2.56 19.99 17.82
C LYS A 164 2.26 19.19 19.10
N LYS A 165 2.70 17.93 19.18
CA LYS A 165 2.60 17.11 20.39
C LYS A 165 3.56 17.55 21.49
N ARG A 166 4.56 18.39 21.21
CA ARG A 166 5.63 18.76 22.16
C ARG A 166 5.10 19.18 23.53
N ASP A 167 4.14 20.10 23.55
CA ASP A 167 3.62 20.65 24.82
C ASP A 167 2.53 19.77 25.45
N LYS A 168 1.79 19.00 24.64
CA LYS A 168 0.59 18.27 25.10
C LYS A 168 0.88 16.82 25.45
N LYS A 169 1.81 16.18 24.73
CA LYS A 169 2.10 14.75 24.72
C LYS A 169 3.58 14.50 24.37
N PRO A 170 4.53 14.99 25.20
CA PRO A 170 5.97 14.91 24.91
C PRO A 170 6.46 13.47 24.76
N GLU A 171 5.97 12.53 25.57
CA GLU A 171 6.33 11.11 25.50
C GLU A 171 5.90 10.46 24.17
N GLU A 172 4.70 10.76 23.68
CA GLU A 172 4.25 10.29 22.36
C GLU A 172 5.07 10.90 21.23
N LEU A 173 5.48 12.17 21.37
CA LEU A 173 6.34 12.82 20.38
C LEU A 173 7.72 12.17 20.34
N GLU A 174 8.29 11.90 21.51
CA GLU A 174 9.58 11.21 21.64
C GLU A 174 9.53 9.85 20.94
N GLN A 175 8.49 9.06 21.18
CA GLN A 175 8.31 7.77 20.54
C GLN A 175 8.14 7.89 19.01
N ASP A 176 7.37 8.87 18.54
CA ASP A 176 7.20 9.14 17.10
C ASP A 176 8.55 9.52 16.45
N LEU A 177 9.39 10.30 17.14
CA LEU A 177 10.73 10.71 16.68
C LEU A 177 11.70 9.52 16.65
N GLN A 178 11.74 8.70 17.71
CA GLN A 178 12.57 7.49 17.73
C GLN A 178 12.22 6.55 16.57
N VAL A 179 10.92 6.30 16.34
CA VAL A 179 10.43 5.50 15.21
C VAL A 179 10.88 6.09 13.87
N ALA A 180 10.79 7.42 13.73
CA ALA A 180 11.19 8.10 12.51
C ALA A 180 12.70 7.97 12.25
N VAL A 181 13.52 8.15 13.28
CA VAL A 181 14.97 8.00 13.24
C VAL A 181 15.36 6.57 12.85
N LEU A 182 14.80 5.55 13.50
CA LEU A 182 15.06 4.15 13.18
C LEU A 182 14.67 3.77 11.75
N LYS A 183 13.59 4.33 11.22
CA LYS A 183 13.20 4.15 9.80
C LYS A 183 14.24 4.76 8.86
N MET A 184 14.77 5.93 9.18
CA MET A 184 15.77 6.62 8.35
C MET A 184 17.16 5.96 8.41
N GLN A 185 17.40 5.08 9.37
CA GLN A 185 18.59 4.24 9.47
C GLN A 185 18.41 2.85 8.85
N SER A 186 17.24 2.55 8.29
CA SER A 186 16.94 1.24 7.74
C SER A 186 17.16 1.23 6.23
N GLU A 187 18.15 0.45 5.77
CA GLU A 187 18.47 0.26 4.35
C GLU A 187 17.21 -0.08 3.54
N SER A 188 16.46 -1.09 3.98
CA SER A 188 15.23 -1.55 3.33
C SER A 188 14.13 -0.48 3.27
N TRP A 189 14.06 0.40 4.27
CA TRP A 189 13.08 1.48 4.27
C TRP A 189 13.48 2.54 3.25
N ILE A 190 14.73 3.00 3.26
CA ILE A 190 15.25 4.00 2.31
C ILE A 190 15.14 3.47 0.88
N GLU A 191 15.54 2.22 0.64
CA GLU A 191 15.41 1.55 -0.65
C GLU A 191 13.96 1.58 -1.14
N GLY A 192 13.01 1.20 -0.28
CA GLY A 192 11.58 1.28 -0.60
C GLY A 192 11.09 2.69 -0.97
N ARG A 193 11.68 3.75 -0.40
CA ARG A 193 11.39 5.15 -0.75
C ARG A 193 12.00 5.53 -2.09
N LEU A 194 13.22 5.14 -2.38
CA LEU A 194 13.88 5.36 -3.68
C LEU A 194 13.16 4.63 -4.81
N LEU A 195 12.76 3.36 -4.60
CA LEU A 195 11.96 2.60 -5.56
C LEU A 195 10.58 3.24 -5.81
N HIS A 196 10.03 3.93 -4.81
CA HIS A 196 8.81 4.71 -4.98
C HIS A 196 9.05 5.99 -5.79
N LEU A 197 10.09 6.74 -5.47
CA LEU A 197 10.52 7.93 -6.19
C LEU A 197 10.75 7.60 -7.67
N ARG A 198 11.41 6.48 -7.94
CA ARG A 198 11.60 5.91 -9.29
C ARG A 198 10.29 5.75 -10.06
N ALA A 199 9.30 5.11 -9.44
CA ALA A 199 7.99 4.91 -10.09
C ALA A 199 7.29 6.24 -10.39
N GLN A 200 7.36 7.20 -9.47
CA GLN A 200 6.79 8.54 -9.66
C GLN A 200 7.51 9.32 -10.77
N TYR A 201 8.84 9.29 -10.76
CA TYR A 201 9.68 9.95 -11.75
C TYR A 201 9.42 9.41 -13.17
N ILE A 202 9.40 8.08 -13.33
CA ILE A 202 9.12 7.44 -14.62
C ILE A 202 7.74 7.86 -15.13
N GLU A 203 6.69 7.66 -14.34
CA GLU A 203 5.33 7.89 -14.82
C GLU A 203 5.04 9.37 -15.06
N TYR A 204 5.49 10.25 -14.17
CA TYR A 204 5.36 11.69 -14.36
C TYR A 204 6.07 12.14 -15.65
N SER A 205 7.28 11.64 -15.91
CA SER A 205 8.00 11.95 -17.15
C SER A 205 7.26 11.45 -18.39
N GLN A 206 6.69 10.24 -18.34
CA GLN A 206 5.91 9.69 -19.46
C GLN A 206 4.64 10.50 -19.74
N ILE A 207 3.91 10.92 -18.69
CA ILE A 207 2.74 11.79 -18.81
C ILE A 207 3.16 13.15 -19.42
N THR A 208 4.20 13.76 -18.86
CA THR A 208 4.74 15.05 -19.32
C THR A 208 5.14 15.02 -20.80
N LEU A 209 5.69 13.90 -21.26
CA LEU A 209 6.11 13.66 -22.64
C LEU A 209 4.99 13.16 -23.55
N GLU A 210 3.73 13.24 -23.11
CA GLU A 210 2.52 12.88 -23.86
C GLU A 210 2.53 11.42 -24.34
N ARG A 211 2.98 10.51 -23.46
CA ARG A 211 2.91 9.06 -23.67
C ARG A 211 1.63 8.45 -23.10
N VAL A 212 0.89 9.22 -22.31
CA VAL A 212 -0.40 8.86 -21.72
C VAL A 212 -1.50 9.77 -22.29
N GLY A 213 -2.63 9.19 -22.69
CA GLY A 213 -3.74 9.92 -23.30
C GLY A 213 -4.52 9.10 -24.33
N GLN A 214 -5.29 9.78 -25.20
CA GLN A 214 -6.18 9.14 -26.19
C GLN A 214 -5.60 9.05 -27.61
N GLY A 215 -4.43 9.64 -27.85
CA GLY A 215 -3.84 9.70 -29.19
C GLY A 215 -3.33 8.35 -29.69
N LYS A 216 -3.19 8.21 -31.02
CA LYS A 216 -2.74 6.99 -31.73
C LYS A 216 -1.43 6.37 -31.22
N HIS A 217 -0.59 7.13 -30.52
CA HIS A 217 0.70 6.68 -30.00
C HIS A 217 0.83 6.82 -28.48
N GLN A 218 -0.30 6.97 -27.80
CA GLN A 218 -0.41 7.11 -26.36
C GLN A 218 -1.04 5.85 -25.77
N SER A 219 -0.71 5.58 -24.51
CA SER A 219 -1.38 4.55 -23.73
C SER A 219 -2.46 5.20 -22.85
N PRO A 220 -3.66 4.62 -22.75
CA PRO A 220 -4.69 5.16 -21.87
C PRO A 220 -4.29 4.96 -20.41
N VAL A 221 -4.60 5.95 -19.57
CA VAL A 221 -4.56 5.96 -18.08
C VAL A 221 -3.21 5.71 -17.41
N ILE A 222 -2.28 5.02 -18.04
CA ILE A 222 -0.93 4.73 -17.54
C ILE A 222 0.01 4.49 -18.72
N SER A 223 1.28 4.91 -18.59
CA SER A 223 2.26 4.68 -19.64
C SER A 223 2.54 3.18 -19.88
N ALA A 224 2.88 2.83 -21.11
CA ALA A 224 3.27 1.46 -21.46
C ALA A 224 4.45 0.94 -20.62
N LEU A 225 5.40 1.83 -20.26
CA LEU A 225 6.57 1.49 -19.45
C LEU A 225 6.17 1.14 -18.01
N SER A 226 5.39 2.00 -17.35
CA SER A 226 4.93 1.73 -15.98
C SER A 226 4.00 0.52 -15.93
N PHE A 227 3.17 0.31 -16.97
CA PHE A 227 2.35 -0.89 -17.07
C PHE A 227 3.18 -2.17 -17.21
N ALA A 228 4.25 -2.16 -18.01
CA ALA A 228 5.18 -3.28 -18.13
C ALA A 228 5.88 -3.59 -16.78
N ASN A 229 6.38 -2.55 -16.09
CA ASN A 229 6.98 -2.69 -14.76
C ASN A 229 5.98 -3.27 -13.74
N TRP A 230 4.72 -2.81 -13.79
CA TRP A 230 3.67 -3.32 -12.94
C TRP A 230 3.36 -4.81 -13.23
N LYS A 231 3.28 -5.21 -14.50
CA LYS A 231 3.10 -6.62 -14.89
C LYS A 231 4.25 -7.51 -14.41
N GLN A 232 5.49 -7.02 -14.48
CA GLN A 232 6.63 -7.76 -13.94
C GLN A 232 6.48 -7.98 -12.44
N LYS A 233 6.14 -6.93 -11.68
CA LYS A 233 5.84 -7.06 -10.23
C LYS A 233 4.72 -8.05 -9.92
N GLN A 234 3.70 -8.17 -10.79
CA GLN A 234 2.66 -9.20 -10.60
C GLN A 234 3.20 -10.62 -10.81
N ARG A 235 4.11 -10.82 -11.77
CA ARG A 235 4.76 -12.12 -11.99
C ARG A 235 5.66 -12.48 -10.81
N ASP A 236 6.46 -11.52 -10.33
CA ASP A 236 7.35 -11.73 -9.18
C ASP A 236 6.54 -12.04 -7.92
N ALA A 237 5.43 -11.31 -7.70
CA ALA A 237 4.49 -11.61 -6.62
C ALA A 237 3.91 -13.03 -6.76
N LYS A 238 3.48 -13.44 -7.96
CA LYS A 238 2.97 -14.81 -8.20
C LYS A 238 4.02 -15.88 -7.86
N ALA A 239 5.25 -15.72 -8.34
CA ALA A 239 6.35 -16.63 -8.03
C ALA A 239 6.67 -16.68 -6.52
N PHE A 240 6.59 -15.54 -5.82
CA PHE A 240 6.70 -15.51 -4.37
C PHE A 240 5.58 -16.32 -3.69
N LEU A 241 4.32 -16.18 -4.13
CA LEU A 241 3.21 -16.96 -3.56
C LEU A 241 3.38 -18.47 -3.79
N GLU A 242 3.85 -18.87 -4.97
CA GLU A 242 4.08 -20.27 -5.33
C GLU A 242 5.16 -20.93 -4.47
N THR A 243 6.13 -20.16 -3.98
CA THR A 243 7.29 -20.66 -3.21
C THR A 243 7.15 -20.53 -1.70
N MET A 244 6.10 -19.85 -1.22
CA MET A 244 5.91 -19.54 0.20
C MET A 244 4.74 -20.33 0.84
N ALA A 245 4.85 -20.54 2.14
CA ALA A 245 3.84 -21.12 3.02
C ALA A 245 3.62 -20.21 4.23
N VAL A 246 2.47 -20.39 4.87
CA VAL A 246 2.11 -19.77 6.15
C VAL A 246 2.18 -20.86 7.21
N MET A 247 2.94 -20.64 8.27
CA MET A 247 3.12 -21.60 9.36
C MET A 247 2.59 -21.01 10.68
N ASN A 248 1.78 -21.78 11.40
CA ASN A 248 1.32 -21.42 12.73
C ASN A 248 2.48 -21.52 13.72
N ASN A 249 2.73 -20.44 14.45
CA ASN A 249 3.87 -20.34 15.36
C ASN A 249 3.71 -21.22 16.61
N GLU A 250 2.50 -21.64 16.97
CA GLU A 250 2.22 -22.48 18.14
C GLU A 250 2.06 -23.95 17.76
N THR A 251 1.23 -24.25 16.75
CA THR A 251 0.95 -25.63 16.35
C THR A 251 1.99 -26.22 15.40
N GLY A 252 2.73 -25.38 14.66
CA GLY A 252 3.64 -25.82 13.59
C GLY A 252 2.93 -26.30 12.32
N GLU A 253 1.60 -26.22 12.28
CA GLU A 253 0.82 -26.48 11.07
C GLU A 253 1.19 -25.50 9.97
N SER A 254 1.22 -25.97 8.73
CA SER A 254 1.58 -25.15 7.59
C SER A 254 0.58 -25.29 6.45
N PHE A 255 0.33 -24.18 5.77
CA PHE A 255 -0.56 -24.08 4.62
C PHE A 255 0.17 -23.36 3.49
N ASN A 256 -0.09 -23.74 2.24
CA ASN A 256 0.42 -22.99 1.10
C ASN A 256 -0.13 -21.57 1.13
N LEU A 257 0.74 -20.57 0.93
CA LEU A 257 0.32 -19.17 0.97
C LEU A 257 -0.73 -18.85 -0.12
N GLU A 258 -0.63 -19.49 -1.27
CA GLU A 258 -1.59 -19.36 -2.35
C GLU A 258 -3.02 -19.77 -1.92
N ASP A 259 -3.16 -20.88 -1.19
CA ASP A 259 -4.46 -21.38 -0.73
C ASP A 259 -5.08 -20.46 0.32
N VAL A 260 -4.24 -19.88 1.20
CA VAL A 260 -4.66 -18.84 2.15
C VAL A 260 -5.15 -17.59 1.42
N ILE A 261 -4.45 -17.15 0.38
CA ILE A 261 -4.85 -15.97 -0.40
C ILE A 261 -6.19 -16.22 -1.12
N LYS A 262 -6.37 -17.40 -1.73
CA LYS A 262 -7.62 -17.77 -2.43
C LYS A 262 -8.85 -17.65 -1.53
N ARG A 263 -8.70 -17.91 -0.23
CA ARG A 263 -9.78 -17.87 0.78
C ARG A 263 -9.97 -16.51 1.49
N THR A 264 -9.14 -15.51 1.19
CA THR A 264 -9.18 -14.21 1.88
C THR A 264 -9.49 -13.06 0.93
N THR A 265 -9.64 -11.85 1.48
CA THR A 265 -9.78 -10.61 0.70
C THR A 265 -8.48 -10.17 0.03
N ALA A 266 -7.40 -10.96 0.12
CA ALA A 266 -6.24 -10.78 -0.75
C ALA A 266 -6.58 -11.17 -2.21
N ASN A 267 -7.49 -12.15 -2.39
CA ASN A 267 -8.05 -12.50 -3.68
C ASN A 267 -8.92 -11.34 -4.23
N PRO A 268 -8.61 -10.80 -5.41
CA PRO A 268 -9.40 -9.76 -6.05
C PRO A 268 -10.89 -10.12 -6.23
N GLU A 269 -11.20 -11.39 -6.50
CA GLU A 269 -12.58 -11.85 -6.70
C GLU A 269 -13.38 -11.80 -5.39
N ASN A 270 -12.80 -12.26 -4.27
CA ASN A 270 -13.45 -12.14 -2.97
C ASN A 270 -13.69 -10.68 -2.59
N ARG A 271 -12.76 -9.77 -2.92
CA ARG A 271 -12.98 -8.32 -2.72
C ARG A 271 -14.10 -7.78 -3.60
N ARG A 272 -14.21 -8.26 -4.84
CA ARG A 272 -15.28 -7.91 -5.78
C ARG A 272 -16.63 -8.32 -5.20
N ILE A 273 -16.77 -9.58 -4.79
CA ILE A 273 -17.97 -10.14 -4.18
C ILE A 273 -18.35 -9.38 -2.91
N GLU A 274 -17.41 -9.18 -1.97
CA GLU A 274 -17.69 -8.45 -0.73
C GLU A 274 -18.13 -7.00 -1.00
N MET A 275 -17.57 -6.35 -2.01
CA MET A 275 -18.01 -5.01 -2.40
C MET A 275 -19.42 -5.02 -3.01
N MET A 276 -19.78 -6.02 -3.81
CA MET A 276 -21.13 -6.18 -4.34
C MET A 276 -22.16 -6.41 -3.22
N VAL A 277 -21.83 -7.28 -2.25
CA VAL A 277 -22.67 -7.50 -1.06
C VAL A 277 -22.93 -6.20 -0.30
N ARG A 278 -21.87 -5.42 -0.05
CA ARG A 278 -21.99 -4.13 0.65
C ARG A 278 -22.75 -3.09 -0.16
N SER A 279 -22.54 -3.05 -1.47
CA SER A 279 -23.28 -2.17 -2.38
C SER A 279 -24.77 -2.46 -2.32
N ARG A 280 -25.14 -3.75 -2.45
CA ARG A 280 -26.53 -4.17 -2.41
C ARG A 280 -27.17 -3.89 -1.05
N GLY A 281 -26.49 -4.21 0.04
CA GLY A 281 -27.03 -3.94 1.37
C GLY A 281 -27.16 -2.46 1.71
N PHE A 282 -26.35 -1.57 1.12
CA PHE A 282 -26.58 -0.13 1.26
C PHE A 282 -27.78 0.35 0.46
N GLU A 283 -28.03 -0.21 -0.72
CA GLU A 283 -29.24 0.07 -1.47
C GLU A 283 -30.49 -0.40 -0.73
N GLU A 284 -30.47 -1.60 -0.14
CA GLU A 284 -31.55 -2.10 0.72
C GLU A 284 -31.74 -1.22 1.96
N LEU A 285 -30.66 -0.87 2.65
CA LEU A 285 -30.73 0.04 3.80
C LEU A 285 -31.31 1.41 3.42
N ALA A 286 -30.94 1.93 2.25
CA ALA A 286 -31.49 3.20 1.77
C ALA A 286 -33.00 3.08 1.49
N GLN A 287 -33.45 1.96 0.93
CA GLN A 287 -34.88 1.70 0.73
C GLN A 287 -35.64 1.66 2.06
N ASP A 288 -35.09 0.95 3.05
CA ASP A 288 -35.68 0.86 4.40
C ASP A 288 -35.80 2.23 5.07
N LEU A 289 -34.83 3.13 4.83
CA LEU A 289 -34.79 4.48 5.38
C LEU A 289 -35.55 5.52 4.53
N GLY A 290 -36.09 5.14 3.37
CA GLY A 290 -36.70 6.09 2.42
C GLY A 290 -35.70 7.08 1.78
N TYR A 291 -34.42 6.73 1.74
CA TYR A 291 -33.35 7.57 1.21
C TYR A 291 -33.32 7.55 -0.31
N THR A 292 -32.94 8.69 -0.89
CA THR A 292 -32.62 8.81 -2.32
C THR A 292 -31.15 8.48 -2.59
N ALA A 293 -30.84 8.16 -3.85
CA ALA A 293 -29.51 7.79 -4.29
C ALA A 293 -28.97 8.80 -5.32
N LEU A 294 -27.81 9.39 -5.02
CA LEU A 294 -27.10 10.34 -5.86
C LEU A 294 -25.86 9.69 -6.47
N PHE A 295 -25.68 9.92 -7.77
CA PHE A 295 -24.47 9.64 -8.51
C PHE A 295 -23.76 10.94 -8.86
N ILE A 296 -22.68 11.22 -8.14
CA ILE A 296 -21.91 12.45 -8.28
C ILE A 296 -20.61 12.14 -9.02
N THR A 297 -20.30 12.92 -10.05
CA THR A 297 -19.00 12.92 -10.73
C THR A 297 -18.26 14.20 -10.41
N TRP A 298 -17.04 14.06 -9.90
CA TRP A 298 -16.19 15.16 -9.46
C TRP A 298 -14.84 15.12 -10.20
N THR A 299 -14.63 16.12 -11.05
CA THR A 299 -13.44 16.28 -11.91
C THR A 299 -12.55 17.40 -11.39
N LEU A 300 -11.25 17.38 -11.69
CA LEU A 300 -10.30 18.42 -11.26
C LEU A 300 -10.17 19.57 -12.28
N PRO A 301 -9.71 20.76 -11.85
CA PRO A 301 -9.43 21.89 -12.74
C PRO A 301 -8.48 21.58 -13.90
N SER A 302 -8.63 22.33 -14.99
CA SER A 302 -7.89 22.09 -16.24
C SER A 302 -6.36 22.14 -16.04
N LYS A 303 -5.87 22.84 -15.01
CA LYS A 303 -4.45 22.87 -14.63
C LYS A 303 -3.88 21.53 -14.15
N TYR A 304 -4.73 20.59 -13.75
CA TYR A 304 -4.36 19.22 -13.36
C TYR A 304 -4.39 18.21 -14.51
N HIS A 305 -4.96 18.59 -15.66
CA HIS A 305 -5.10 17.72 -16.82
C HIS A 305 -3.94 17.92 -17.79
N ARG A 306 -3.12 16.90 -18.00
CA ARG A 306 -2.00 17.01 -18.95
C ARG A 306 -2.50 17.28 -20.37
N VAL A 307 -3.70 16.88 -20.77
CA VAL A 307 -4.19 17.23 -22.12
C VAL A 307 -4.53 18.72 -22.28
N SER A 308 -4.66 19.47 -21.17
CA SER A 308 -4.98 20.89 -21.20
C SER A 308 -3.79 21.76 -21.59
N LYS A 309 -4.10 22.89 -22.24
CA LYS A 309 -3.15 24.00 -22.47
C LYS A 309 -2.78 24.71 -21.16
N ASN A 310 -3.67 24.67 -20.16
CA ASN A 310 -3.49 25.31 -18.85
C ASN A 310 -2.74 24.43 -17.84
N TRP A 311 -2.25 23.24 -18.25
CA TRP A 311 -1.57 22.32 -17.33
C TRP A 311 -0.33 22.96 -16.71
N LYS A 312 -0.27 22.98 -15.37
CA LYS A 312 0.80 23.61 -14.59
C LYS A 312 1.80 22.62 -13.98
N GLY A 313 1.99 21.44 -14.58
CA GLY A 313 2.96 20.45 -14.08
C GLY A 313 2.48 19.64 -12.87
N ALA A 314 1.19 19.66 -12.53
CA ALA A 314 0.67 18.84 -11.44
C ALA A 314 0.85 17.35 -11.76
N SER A 315 1.33 16.57 -10.78
CA SER A 315 1.30 15.11 -10.89
C SER A 315 -0.10 14.58 -10.58
N ILE A 316 -0.36 13.34 -10.99
CA ILE A 316 -1.61 12.64 -10.66
C ILE A 316 -1.84 12.58 -9.15
N LYS A 317 -0.76 12.44 -8.37
CA LYS A 317 -0.85 12.39 -6.91
C LYS A 317 -1.23 13.74 -6.32
N ASP A 318 -0.68 14.83 -6.84
CA ASP A 318 -1.00 16.19 -6.40
C ASP A 318 -2.49 16.49 -6.67
N GLY A 319 -2.95 16.19 -7.88
CA GLY A 319 -4.36 16.33 -8.23
C GLY A 319 -5.28 15.49 -7.33
N HIS A 320 -4.94 14.21 -7.09
CA HIS A 320 -5.72 13.36 -6.19
C HIS A 320 -5.74 13.88 -4.75
N GLN A 321 -4.66 14.46 -4.25
CA GLN A 321 -4.62 15.06 -2.92
C GLN A 321 -5.58 16.24 -2.81
N VAL A 322 -5.59 17.13 -3.81
CA VAL A 322 -6.53 18.26 -3.88
C VAL A 322 -7.98 17.77 -3.90
N LEU A 323 -8.28 16.77 -4.75
CA LEU A 323 -9.61 16.16 -4.79
C LEU A 323 -10.04 15.61 -3.43
N MET A 324 -9.11 14.97 -2.70
CA MET A 324 -9.38 14.43 -1.36
C MET A 324 -9.53 15.51 -0.29
N GLN A 325 -8.81 16.62 -0.41
CA GLN A 325 -8.96 17.76 0.49
C GLN A 325 -10.33 18.42 0.30
N GLN A 326 -10.75 18.65 -0.95
CA GLN A 326 -12.08 19.18 -1.25
C GLN A 326 -13.19 18.24 -0.75
N TRP A 327 -13.04 16.94 -0.96
CA TRP A 327 -13.96 15.94 -0.40
C TRP A 327 -13.97 15.97 1.14
N ALA A 328 -12.82 16.12 1.80
CA ALA A 328 -12.74 16.23 3.25
C ALA A 328 -13.42 17.49 3.78
N LEU A 329 -13.27 18.63 3.10
CA LEU A 329 -13.96 19.86 3.41
C LEU A 329 -15.48 19.71 3.29
N GLY A 330 -15.97 19.19 2.16
CA GLY A 330 -17.39 18.96 1.95
C GLY A 330 -18.01 18.06 3.03
N ARG A 331 -17.34 16.97 3.39
CA ARG A 331 -17.81 16.10 4.50
C ARG A 331 -17.84 16.83 5.84
N ALA A 332 -16.86 17.68 6.14
CA ALA A 332 -16.80 18.42 7.38
C ALA A 332 -17.93 19.46 7.49
N LEU A 333 -18.27 20.12 6.37
CA LEU A 333 -19.39 21.05 6.30
C LEU A 333 -20.73 20.33 6.50
N ILE A 334 -20.95 19.18 5.83
CA ILE A 334 -22.19 18.40 6.00
C ILE A 334 -22.31 17.88 7.43
N ALA A 335 -21.21 17.41 8.03
CA ALA A 335 -21.22 16.89 9.40
C ALA A 335 -21.51 17.98 10.46
N LYS A 336 -21.23 19.26 10.17
CA LYS A 336 -21.53 20.37 11.08
C LYS A 336 -23.05 20.59 11.23
N GLU A 337 -23.81 20.30 10.17
CA GLU A 337 -25.27 20.39 10.16
C GLU A 337 -25.92 19.05 10.57
N GLU A 338 -25.14 18.11 11.12
CA GLU A 338 -25.62 16.81 11.62
C GLU A 338 -26.35 15.95 10.57
N VAL A 339 -26.14 16.23 9.28
CA VAL A 339 -26.77 15.50 8.17
C VAL A 339 -26.12 14.13 7.97
N HIS A 340 -26.95 13.08 7.98
CA HIS A 340 -26.52 11.70 7.83
C HIS A 340 -26.62 11.21 6.38
N TYR A 341 -25.52 10.65 5.88
CA TYR A 341 -25.44 10.02 4.56
C TYR A 341 -24.40 8.89 4.55
N PHE A 342 -24.53 7.97 3.61
CA PHE A 342 -23.60 6.85 3.47
C PHE A 342 -23.42 6.45 2.00
N GLY A 343 -22.43 5.62 1.72
CA GLY A 343 -22.16 5.22 0.33
C GLY A 343 -20.73 4.85 0.01
N PHE A 344 -20.37 5.04 -1.26
CA PHE A 344 -19.08 4.69 -1.82
C PHE A 344 -18.46 5.82 -2.63
N ARG A 345 -17.15 5.98 -2.50
CA ARG A 345 -16.32 6.75 -3.41
C ARG A 345 -15.46 5.81 -4.24
N VAL A 346 -15.48 6.02 -5.55
CA VAL A 346 -14.61 5.38 -6.53
C VAL A 346 -13.68 6.42 -7.14
N ALA A 347 -12.37 6.25 -6.99
CA ALA A 347 -11.38 7.04 -7.71
C ALA A 347 -10.98 6.33 -8.99
N GLU A 348 -11.12 7.02 -10.13
CA GLU A 348 -10.80 6.51 -11.45
C GLU A 348 -9.84 7.44 -12.21
N PRO A 349 -9.04 6.89 -13.12
CA PRO A 349 -8.27 7.70 -14.05
C PRO A 349 -9.14 8.20 -15.21
N HIS A 350 -9.01 9.47 -15.56
CA HIS A 350 -9.29 9.91 -16.92
C HIS A 350 -8.27 9.31 -17.89
N LYS A 351 -8.55 9.39 -19.20
CA LYS A 351 -7.65 8.81 -20.21
C LYS A 351 -6.24 9.43 -20.19
N ASP A 352 -6.11 10.66 -19.69
CA ASP A 352 -4.83 11.37 -19.45
C ASP A 352 -4.18 11.06 -18.08
N ALA A 353 -4.70 10.07 -17.38
CA ALA A 353 -4.35 9.62 -16.02
C ALA A 353 -4.81 10.52 -14.87
N THR A 354 -5.37 11.71 -15.11
CA THR A 354 -5.83 12.60 -14.04
C THR A 354 -6.94 11.93 -13.24
N SER A 355 -6.81 11.96 -11.91
CA SER A 355 -7.81 11.36 -11.02
C SER A 355 -9.11 12.15 -11.09
N HIS A 356 -10.22 11.44 -11.20
CA HIS A 356 -11.55 11.95 -10.84
C HIS A 356 -12.18 11.01 -9.81
N ALA A 357 -13.28 11.45 -9.21
CA ALA A 357 -14.02 10.66 -8.25
C ALA A 357 -15.49 10.55 -8.65
N HIS A 358 -16.04 9.37 -8.44
CA HIS A 358 -17.47 9.12 -8.45
C HIS A 358 -17.93 8.82 -7.03
N TYR A 359 -19.06 9.41 -6.63
CA TYR A 359 -19.70 9.15 -5.35
C TYR A 359 -21.09 8.55 -5.60
N PHE A 360 -21.32 7.40 -4.98
CA PHE A 360 -22.63 6.78 -4.85
C PHE A 360 -23.09 7.09 -3.44
N LEU A 361 -23.96 8.06 -3.28
CA LEU A 361 -24.33 8.63 -1.99
C LEU A 361 -25.82 8.41 -1.75
N PHE A 362 -26.16 7.91 -0.57
CA PHE A 362 -27.53 7.75 -0.11
C PHE A 362 -27.81 8.76 1.01
N CYS A 363 -28.90 9.50 0.92
CA CYS A 363 -29.30 10.52 1.89
C CYS A 363 -30.82 10.68 1.94
N SER A 364 -31.32 11.35 2.98
CA SER A 364 -32.73 11.76 3.05
C SER A 364 -33.09 12.65 1.85
N PRO A 365 -34.31 12.55 1.28
CA PRO A 365 -34.81 13.49 0.29
C PRO A 365 -34.74 14.95 0.73
N ASP A 366 -34.96 15.22 2.03
CA ASP A 366 -35.00 16.58 2.59
C ASP A 366 -33.59 17.22 2.64
N ASP A 367 -32.56 16.41 2.92
CA ASP A 367 -31.17 16.87 3.00
C ASP A 367 -30.44 16.89 1.65
N LYS A 368 -31.06 16.31 0.62
CA LYS A 368 -30.47 16.07 -0.70
C LYS A 368 -29.87 17.34 -1.29
N ASP A 369 -30.67 18.41 -1.35
CA ASP A 369 -30.28 19.66 -2.01
C ASP A 369 -29.15 20.36 -1.25
N PHE A 370 -29.19 20.33 0.08
CA PHE A 370 -28.11 20.84 0.93
C PHE A 370 -26.78 20.11 0.67
N ILE A 371 -26.81 18.77 0.62
CA ILE A 371 -25.62 17.95 0.30
C ILE A 371 -25.09 18.32 -1.08
N ILE A 372 -25.97 18.38 -2.09
CA ILE A 372 -25.58 18.70 -3.47
C ILE A 372 -24.91 20.08 -3.53
N GLU A 373 -25.53 21.12 -2.98
CA GLU A 373 -25.00 22.49 -3.03
C GLU A 373 -23.69 22.63 -2.23
N THR A 374 -23.57 21.94 -1.10
CA THR A 374 -22.32 21.95 -0.30
C THR A 374 -21.16 21.32 -1.06
N LEU A 375 -21.39 20.13 -1.65
CA LEU A 375 -20.35 19.44 -2.42
C LEU A 375 -20.02 20.17 -3.73
N LYS A 376 -21.03 20.69 -4.42
CA LYS A 376 -20.89 21.53 -5.61
C LYS A 376 -20.03 22.76 -5.32
N SER A 377 -20.33 23.49 -4.24
CA SER A 377 -19.56 24.67 -3.83
C SER A 377 -18.10 24.32 -3.59
N CYS A 378 -17.82 23.21 -2.91
CA CYS A 378 -16.45 22.73 -2.72
C CYS A 378 -15.76 22.36 -4.06
N ALA A 379 -16.49 21.76 -5.00
CA ALA A 379 -15.96 21.32 -6.28
C ALA A 379 -15.61 22.47 -7.22
N ILE A 380 -16.47 23.49 -7.28
CA ILE A 380 -16.33 24.61 -8.21
C ILE A 380 -15.52 25.79 -7.64
N TYR A 381 -15.20 25.77 -6.34
CA TYR A 381 -14.47 26.87 -5.68
C TYR A 381 -13.13 27.17 -6.38
N GLU A 382 -12.36 26.13 -6.64
CA GLU A 382 -11.05 26.26 -7.28
C GLU A 382 -11.17 26.51 -8.79
N ASP A 383 -10.50 27.56 -9.25
CA ASP A 383 -10.49 28.01 -10.64
C ASP A 383 -11.91 28.22 -11.21
N ARG A 384 -12.87 28.69 -10.40
CA ARG A 384 -14.27 28.92 -10.82
C ARG A 384 -14.39 29.70 -12.13
N PHE A 385 -13.51 30.65 -12.36
CA PHE A 385 -13.48 31.49 -13.56
C PHE A 385 -13.27 30.70 -14.87
N GLU A 386 -12.72 29.48 -14.80
CA GLU A 386 -12.59 28.60 -15.98
C GLU A 386 -13.91 27.92 -16.34
N LEU A 387 -14.87 27.91 -15.39
CA LEU A 387 -16.21 27.40 -15.55
C LEU A 387 -17.12 28.58 -15.94
N GLY A 388 -17.86 28.43 -17.03
CA GLY A 388 -18.88 29.40 -17.42
C GLY A 388 -20.16 29.21 -16.60
N SER A 389 -21.31 29.37 -17.26
CA SER A 389 -22.60 28.97 -16.69
C SER A 389 -22.70 27.45 -16.51
N ASP A 390 -22.06 26.67 -17.39
CA ASP A 390 -22.01 25.21 -17.31
C ASP A 390 -20.88 24.73 -16.39
N ILE A 391 -21.26 24.15 -15.25
CA ILE A 391 -20.34 23.55 -14.27
C ILE A 391 -20.23 22.03 -14.41
N SER A 392 -20.99 21.39 -15.31
CA SER A 392 -21.00 19.94 -15.49
C SER A 392 -19.62 19.32 -15.81
N PRO A 393 -18.66 20.04 -16.45
CA PRO A 393 -17.30 19.52 -16.59
C PRO A 393 -16.56 19.31 -15.25
N ARG A 394 -16.97 20.03 -14.20
CA ARG A 394 -16.41 19.95 -12.85
C ARG A 394 -17.22 19.04 -11.94
N PHE A 395 -18.54 19.22 -11.92
CA PHE A 395 -19.44 18.59 -10.97
C PHE A 395 -20.76 18.27 -11.65
N ASP A 396 -21.04 16.97 -11.80
CA ASP A 396 -22.28 16.44 -12.39
C ASP A 396 -22.98 15.56 -11.34
N VAL A 397 -24.28 15.76 -11.14
CA VAL A 397 -25.08 14.96 -10.21
C VAL A 397 -26.26 14.37 -10.96
N LYS A 398 -26.45 13.07 -10.79
CA LYS A 398 -27.59 12.33 -11.33
C LYS A 398 -28.28 11.58 -10.22
N GLU A 399 -29.58 11.72 -10.10
CA GLU A 399 -30.36 10.87 -9.21
C GLU A 399 -30.51 9.49 -9.85
N ALA A 400 -30.26 8.43 -9.08
CA ALA A 400 -30.38 7.07 -9.58
C ALA A 400 -31.87 6.72 -9.71
N ASP A 401 -32.27 6.30 -10.91
CA ASP A 401 -33.62 5.83 -11.18
C ASP A 401 -33.72 4.33 -10.86
N PRO A 402 -34.54 3.91 -9.88
CA PRO A 402 -34.73 2.50 -9.55
C PRO A 402 -35.16 1.65 -10.76
N LYS A 403 -35.86 2.24 -11.73
CA LYS A 403 -36.35 1.55 -12.93
C LYS A 403 -35.26 1.28 -13.96
N LYS A 404 -34.13 1.99 -13.91
CA LYS A 404 -32.99 1.84 -14.86
C LYS A 404 -31.86 0.97 -14.32
N GLY A 405 -32.13 0.24 -13.23
CA GLY A 405 -31.13 -0.46 -12.43
C GLY A 405 -30.61 0.47 -11.35
N GLY A 406 -30.91 0.16 -10.09
CA GLY A 406 -30.57 1.01 -8.95
C GLY A 406 -29.06 1.21 -8.75
N ALA A 407 -28.69 1.89 -7.65
CA ALA A 407 -27.30 2.29 -7.37
C ALA A 407 -26.30 1.12 -7.45
N THR A 408 -26.72 -0.10 -7.10
CA THR A 408 -25.88 -1.30 -7.19
C THR A 408 -25.48 -1.63 -8.63
N ALA A 409 -26.37 -1.50 -9.60
CA ALA A 409 -26.05 -1.75 -11.02
C ALA A 409 -25.00 -0.74 -11.53
N TYR A 410 -25.12 0.52 -11.12
CA TYR A 410 -24.11 1.52 -11.42
C TYR A 410 -22.77 1.17 -10.77
N ILE A 411 -22.73 0.87 -9.47
CA ILE A 411 -21.50 0.48 -8.78
C ILE A 411 -20.86 -0.74 -9.48
N ALA A 412 -21.64 -1.76 -9.83
CA ALA A 412 -21.16 -2.96 -10.51
C ALA A 412 -20.34 -2.65 -11.77
N LYS A 413 -20.79 -1.67 -12.58
CA LYS A 413 -20.05 -1.20 -13.77
C LYS A 413 -18.65 -0.72 -13.42
N TYR A 414 -18.51 0.05 -12.33
CA TYR A 414 -17.23 0.58 -11.87
C TYR A 414 -16.35 -0.49 -11.23
N VAL A 415 -16.96 -1.40 -10.47
CA VAL A 415 -16.28 -2.57 -9.90
C VAL A 415 -15.64 -3.41 -11.00
N SER A 416 -16.43 -3.81 -12.01
CA SER A 416 -15.95 -4.65 -13.13
C SER A 416 -14.88 -3.96 -13.98
N LYS A 417 -14.93 -2.63 -14.11
CA LYS A 417 -13.90 -1.84 -14.83
C LYS A 417 -12.56 -1.76 -14.12
N ASN A 418 -12.48 -2.03 -12.82
CA ASN A 418 -11.28 -1.79 -12.02
C ASN A 418 -10.77 -3.02 -11.27
N ILE A 419 -11.66 -4.00 -10.99
CA ILE A 419 -11.34 -5.24 -10.28
C ILE A 419 -11.77 -6.40 -11.18
N ASN A 420 -10.77 -7.06 -11.77
CA ASN A 420 -10.93 -8.35 -12.42
C ASN A 420 -10.44 -9.46 -11.47
N GLY A 421 -11.18 -10.57 -11.38
CA GLY A 421 -10.85 -11.75 -10.58
C GLY A 421 -9.66 -12.56 -11.11
N LYS A 422 -9.23 -12.34 -12.35
CA LYS A 422 -8.10 -13.07 -12.97
C LYS A 422 -6.71 -12.47 -12.66
N HIS A 423 -5.65 -13.21 -12.96
CA HIS A 423 -4.25 -12.78 -12.78
C HIS A 423 -3.59 -12.11 -14.00
N MET A 424 -4.01 -12.42 -15.24
CA MET A 424 -3.53 -11.81 -16.48
C MET A 424 -4.68 -11.57 -17.49
N PRO A 425 -4.57 -10.57 -18.37
CA PRO A 425 -5.58 -10.29 -19.38
C PRO A 425 -5.54 -11.30 -20.53
N GLU A 426 -6.71 -11.77 -20.93
CA GLU A 426 -6.97 -12.58 -22.12
C GLU A 426 -7.60 -11.77 -23.26
N ASN A 427 -8.18 -10.59 -22.97
CA ASN A 427 -8.82 -9.71 -23.96
C ASN A 427 -8.68 -8.20 -23.60
N GLU A 428 -9.16 -7.32 -24.49
CA GLU A 428 -9.03 -5.85 -24.36
C GLU A 428 -9.76 -5.26 -23.13
N GLY A 429 -10.93 -5.83 -22.79
CA GLY A 429 -11.70 -5.43 -21.61
C GLY A 429 -10.95 -5.73 -20.32
N GLU A 430 -10.31 -6.91 -20.25
CA GLU A 430 -9.45 -7.29 -19.14
C GLU A 430 -8.21 -6.38 -19.05
N GLU A 431 -7.57 -6.05 -20.17
CA GLU A 431 -6.41 -5.15 -20.19
C GLU A 431 -6.73 -3.77 -19.60
N SER A 432 -7.91 -3.22 -19.90
CA SER A 432 -8.35 -1.94 -19.35
C SER A 432 -8.46 -1.95 -17.83
N ALA A 433 -8.99 -3.02 -17.24
CA ALA A 433 -9.06 -3.17 -15.77
C ALA A 433 -7.68 -3.29 -15.13
N TYR A 434 -6.75 -4.02 -15.76
CA TYR A 434 -5.36 -4.09 -15.29
C TYR A 434 -4.66 -2.74 -15.36
N ARG A 435 -4.91 -1.94 -16.39
CA ARG A 435 -4.35 -0.59 -16.52
C ARG A 435 -4.86 0.33 -15.42
N ALA A 436 -6.14 0.29 -15.09
CA ALA A 436 -6.69 1.05 -13.96
C ALA A 436 -6.07 0.63 -12.62
N ARG A 437 -5.90 -0.68 -12.39
CA ARG A 437 -5.22 -1.22 -11.20
C ARG A 437 -3.73 -0.85 -11.15
N ALA A 438 -3.05 -0.87 -12.30
CA ALA A 438 -1.65 -0.44 -12.41
C ALA A 438 -1.51 1.06 -12.13
N TRP A 439 -2.44 1.89 -12.62
CA TRP A 439 -2.51 3.32 -12.33
C TRP A 439 -2.67 3.56 -10.83
N ALA A 440 -3.66 2.90 -10.21
CA ALA A 440 -3.92 3.02 -8.78
C ALA A 440 -2.71 2.57 -7.94
N SER A 441 -2.06 1.48 -8.32
CA SER A 441 -0.85 0.98 -7.64
C SER A 441 0.33 1.93 -7.79
N THR A 442 0.61 2.42 -9.01
CA THR A 442 1.71 3.34 -9.32
C THR A 442 1.58 4.66 -8.56
N HIS A 443 0.36 5.21 -8.48
CA HIS A 443 0.09 6.47 -7.78
C HIS A 443 -0.31 6.30 -6.31
N ARG A 444 -0.37 5.06 -5.80
CA ARG A 444 -0.85 4.72 -4.45
C ARG A 444 -2.23 5.35 -4.15
N ILE A 445 -3.18 5.15 -5.05
CA ILE A 445 -4.55 5.64 -4.94
C ILE A 445 -5.44 4.49 -4.51
N ARG A 446 -6.14 4.66 -3.39
CA ARG A 446 -7.23 3.76 -3.01
C ARG A 446 -8.39 4.03 -3.98
N GLN A 447 -8.78 3.05 -4.79
CA GLN A 447 -9.87 3.21 -5.75
C GLN A 447 -11.22 3.24 -5.01
N PHE A 448 -11.54 2.19 -4.24
CA PHE A 448 -12.83 2.04 -3.57
C PHE A 448 -12.76 2.38 -2.08
N GLN A 449 -13.63 3.28 -1.63
CA GLN A 449 -13.77 3.69 -0.24
C GLN A 449 -15.24 3.75 0.14
N GLN A 450 -15.65 2.95 1.14
CA GLN A 450 -16.95 3.08 1.78
C GLN A 450 -16.93 4.24 2.79
N PHE A 451 -18.04 4.95 2.96
CA PHE A 451 -18.26 5.94 4.00
C PHE A 451 -19.67 5.81 4.60
N GLY A 452 -19.88 6.37 5.80
CA GLY A 452 -21.18 6.43 6.48
C GLY A 452 -21.72 5.12 7.07
N GLY A 453 -21.32 3.95 6.58
CA GLY A 453 -21.78 2.65 7.13
C GLY A 453 -20.86 2.01 8.17
N LYS A 454 -21.29 0.86 8.71
CA LYS A 454 -20.58 0.11 9.77
C LYS A 454 -19.21 -0.44 9.32
N PRO A 455 -18.27 -0.66 10.26
CA PRO A 455 -16.92 -1.13 9.93
C PRO A 455 -16.91 -2.52 9.25
N VAL A 456 -16.33 -2.58 8.05
CA VAL A 456 -16.14 -3.86 7.31
C VAL A 456 -15.25 -4.83 8.10
N SER A 457 -14.34 -4.32 8.93
CA SER A 457 -13.52 -5.17 9.80
C SER A 457 -14.38 -5.90 10.85
N LEU A 458 -15.43 -5.28 11.37
CA LEU A 458 -16.34 -5.94 12.31
C LEU A 458 -17.11 -7.07 11.61
N TRP A 459 -17.68 -6.77 10.45
CA TRP A 459 -18.33 -7.75 9.57
C TRP A 459 -17.45 -8.99 9.33
N ARG A 460 -16.17 -8.78 8.99
CA ARG A 460 -15.23 -9.87 8.73
C ARG A 460 -14.91 -10.70 9.98
N ASN A 461 -14.89 -10.11 11.17
CA ASN A 461 -14.64 -10.88 12.40
C ASN A 461 -15.88 -11.65 12.86
N LEU A 462 -17.10 -11.10 12.70
CA LEU A 462 -18.33 -11.85 12.97
C LEU A 462 -18.41 -13.13 12.12
N ARG A 463 -18.02 -13.06 10.84
CA ARG A 463 -17.93 -14.23 9.95
C ARG A 463 -16.84 -15.24 10.32
N ARG A 464 -15.90 -14.87 11.19
CA ARG A 464 -14.86 -15.77 11.73
C ARG A 464 -15.23 -16.34 13.09
N ALA A 465 -16.20 -15.74 13.77
CA ALA A 465 -16.68 -16.23 15.05
C ALA A 465 -17.38 -17.56 14.86
N LYS A 466 -17.10 -18.51 15.75
CA LYS A 466 -17.82 -19.77 15.79
C LYS A 466 -19.17 -19.58 16.49
N PRO A 467 -20.23 -20.34 16.15
CA PRO A 467 -21.54 -20.21 16.79
C PRO A 467 -21.49 -20.31 18.31
N GLU A 468 -20.62 -21.16 18.87
CA GLU A 468 -20.50 -21.35 20.32
C GLU A 468 -20.01 -20.08 21.04
N GLN A 469 -19.27 -19.21 20.33
CA GLN A 469 -18.77 -17.95 20.87
C GLN A 469 -19.84 -16.86 20.93
N THR A 470 -20.90 -16.98 20.11
CA THR A 470 -21.93 -15.95 19.92
C THR A 470 -23.28 -16.32 20.52
N MET A 471 -23.55 -17.61 20.74
CA MET A 471 -24.75 -18.12 21.42
C MET A 471 -24.93 -17.65 22.87
N ILE A 472 -23.93 -16.98 23.45
CA ILE A 472 -24.01 -16.34 24.77
C ILE A 472 -25.08 -15.24 24.86
N ASP A 473 -25.49 -14.68 23.72
CA ASP A 473 -26.55 -13.68 23.62
C ASP A 473 -27.29 -13.87 22.27
N PRO A 474 -28.62 -14.08 22.28
CA PRO A 474 -29.41 -14.21 21.06
C PRO A 474 -29.22 -13.05 20.07
N LYS A 475 -29.05 -11.80 20.55
CA LYS A 475 -28.84 -10.63 19.69
C LYS A 475 -27.47 -10.67 19.00
N LEU A 476 -26.46 -11.20 19.69
CA LEU A 476 -25.13 -11.38 19.12
C LEU A 476 -25.12 -12.49 18.07
N GLU A 477 -25.82 -13.59 18.32
CA GLU A 477 -25.95 -14.65 17.32
C GLU A 477 -26.72 -14.15 16.09
N GLU A 478 -27.79 -13.37 16.27
CA GLU A 478 -28.49 -12.73 15.16
C GLU A 478 -27.57 -11.80 14.34
N LEU A 479 -26.75 -10.98 15.03
CA LEU A 479 -25.74 -10.14 14.39
C LEU A 479 -24.70 -10.97 13.61
N ARG A 480 -24.24 -12.09 14.17
CA ARG A 480 -23.32 -13.02 13.50
C ARG A 480 -23.98 -13.63 12.26
N GLN A 481 -25.22 -14.09 12.37
CA GLN A 481 -26.00 -14.69 11.28
C GLN A 481 -26.26 -13.70 10.15
N ALA A 482 -26.56 -12.44 10.48
CA ALA A 482 -26.67 -11.37 9.48
C ALA A 482 -25.36 -11.21 8.69
N ALA A 483 -24.22 -11.24 9.39
CA ALA A 483 -22.91 -11.16 8.75
C ALA A 483 -22.58 -12.40 7.91
N ASP A 484 -22.85 -13.60 8.42
CA ASP A 484 -22.54 -14.88 7.78
C ASP A 484 -23.39 -15.14 6.53
N SER A 485 -24.69 -14.83 6.62
CA SER A 485 -25.68 -14.93 5.53
C SER A 485 -25.61 -13.78 4.52
N SER A 486 -24.58 -12.92 4.60
CA SER A 486 -24.37 -11.80 3.67
C SER A 486 -25.48 -10.73 3.66
N LYS A 487 -26.26 -10.61 4.75
CA LYS A 487 -27.30 -9.59 4.92
C LYS A 487 -26.71 -8.28 5.45
N TRP A 488 -26.07 -7.53 4.56
CA TRP A 488 -25.34 -6.31 4.95
C TRP A 488 -26.24 -5.19 5.50
N SER A 489 -27.46 -5.02 4.99
CA SER A 489 -28.44 -4.06 5.56
C SER A 489 -28.75 -4.39 7.02
N LEU A 490 -29.17 -5.63 7.28
CA LEU A 490 -29.48 -6.12 8.63
C LEU A 490 -28.28 -6.00 9.58
N PHE A 491 -27.08 -6.33 9.12
CA PHE A 491 -25.87 -6.10 9.91
C PHE A 491 -25.68 -4.63 10.28
N CYS A 492 -25.94 -3.70 9.35
CA CYS A 492 -25.79 -2.28 9.63
C CYS A 492 -26.76 -1.80 10.72
N GLN A 493 -27.96 -2.37 10.76
CA GLN A 493 -29.00 -2.08 11.75
C GLN A 493 -28.67 -2.68 13.14
N LEU A 494 -28.05 -3.87 13.19
CA LEU A 494 -27.78 -4.59 14.45
C LEU A 494 -26.44 -4.26 15.12
N ALA A 495 -25.46 -3.75 14.37
CA ALA A 495 -24.06 -3.70 14.83
C ALA A 495 -23.70 -2.58 15.83
N ASP A 496 -24.67 -1.86 16.39
CA ASP A 496 -24.41 -0.71 17.28
C ASP A 496 -23.63 -1.06 18.55
N SER A 497 -23.91 -2.24 19.12
CA SER A 497 -23.31 -2.69 20.38
C SER A 497 -21.94 -3.37 20.20
N ALA A 498 -21.51 -3.62 18.96
CA ALA A 498 -20.30 -4.38 18.66
C ALA A 498 -19.16 -3.46 18.20
N LYS A 499 -17.95 -3.65 18.73
CA LYS A 499 -16.77 -2.84 18.38
C LYS A 499 -15.60 -3.73 18.01
N VAL A 500 -14.81 -3.35 17.01
CA VAL A 500 -13.60 -4.10 16.65
C VAL A 500 -12.58 -4.03 17.79
N ALA A 501 -12.06 -5.18 18.20
CA ALA A 501 -11.05 -5.28 19.23
C ALA A 501 -9.65 -5.36 18.61
N TYR A 502 -8.72 -4.61 19.20
CA TYR A 502 -7.35 -4.51 18.73
C TYR A 502 -6.36 -4.83 19.84
N GLN A 503 -5.27 -5.48 19.48
CA GLN A 503 -4.07 -5.61 20.29
C GLN A 503 -2.99 -4.69 19.74
N SER A 504 -2.37 -3.92 20.63
CA SER A 504 -1.20 -3.10 20.29
C SER A 504 0.03 -3.99 20.16
N LYS A 505 0.76 -3.83 19.07
CA LYS A 505 2.05 -4.51 18.84
C LYS A 505 3.05 -3.51 18.26
N GLN A 506 4.26 -3.49 18.78
CA GLN A 506 5.35 -2.73 18.19
C GLN A 506 5.94 -3.46 16.98
N ASN A 507 6.18 -2.72 15.90
CA ASN A 507 6.94 -3.25 14.78
C ASN A 507 8.45 -3.16 15.05
N GLN A 508 9.27 -3.57 14.07
CA GLN A 508 10.74 -3.55 14.18
C GLN A 508 11.36 -2.17 14.43
N TYR A 509 10.59 -1.09 14.27
CA TYR A 509 11.03 0.28 14.52
C TYR A 509 10.46 0.85 15.83
N GLY A 510 9.78 0.05 16.65
CA GLY A 510 9.10 0.51 17.88
C GLY A 510 7.75 1.18 17.66
N GLU A 511 7.25 1.24 16.41
CA GLU A 511 5.98 1.90 16.08
C GLU A 511 4.81 1.06 16.59
N THR A 512 3.95 1.65 17.40
CA THR A 512 2.74 0.99 17.90
C THR A 512 1.74 0.81 16.76
N THR A 513 1.58 -0.44 16.33
CA THR A 513 0.60 -0.86 15.33
C THR A 513 -0.57 -1.60 15.98
N LYS A 514 -1.77 -1.49 15.40
CA LYS A 514 -2.97 -2.17 15.89
C LYS A 514 -3.23 -3.44 15.07
N LYS A 515 -3.14 -4.61 15.71
CA LYS A 515 -3.56 -5.90 15.14
C LYS A 515 -5.00 -6.17 15.56
N VAL A 516 -5.87 -6.51 14.61
CA VAL A 516 -7.25 -6.94 14.94
C VAL A 516 -7.20 -8.34 15.56
N ILE A 517 -7.76 -8.50 16.75
CA ILE A 517 -7.83 -9.80 17.46
C ILE A 517 -9.24 -10.39 17.49
N GLY A 518 -10.25 -9.56 17.25
CA GLY A 518 -11.65 -9.95 17.21
C GLY A 518 -12.57 -8.75 17.37
N PHE A 519 -13.60 -8.88 18.17
CA PHE A 519 -14.54 -7.81 18.48
C PHE A 519 -15.05 -7.91 19.92
N SER A 520 -15.45 -6.78 20.49
CA SER A 520 -16.14 -6.73 21.78
C SER A 520 -17.65 -6.64 21.58
N TRP A 521 -18.37 -7.38 22.42
CA TRP A 521 -19.83 -7.36 22.56
C TRP A 521 -20.16 -7.04 24.01
N LEU A 522 -20.81 -5.90 24.27
CA LEU A 522 -21.17 -5.46 25.64
C LEU A 522 -20.00 -5.54 26.64
N GLY A 523 -18.79 -5.18 26.20
CA GLY A 523 -17.58 -5.21 27.02
C GLY A 523 -16.85 -6.57 27.08
N ARG A 524 -17.48 -7.66 26.62
CA ARG A 524 -16.84 -8.98 26.51
C ARG A 524 -16.09 -9.13 25.19
N LEU A 525 -14.82 -9.54 25.25
CA LEU A 525 -14.01 -9.84 24.07
C LEU A 525 -14.38 -11.21 23.48
N ILE A 526 -14.57 -11.24 22.16
CA ILE A 526 -14.71 -12.46 21.36
C ILE A 526 -13.51 -12.52 20.41
N GLU A 527 -12.61 -13.45 20.68
CA GLU A 527 -11.39 -13.63 19.90
C GLU A 527 -11.66 -14.47 18.65
N THR A 528 -11.26 -13.94 17.49
CA THR A 528 -11.45 -14.59 16.18
C THR A 528 -10.17 -14.61 15.35
N SER A 529 -9.07 -14.06 15.87
CA SER A 529 -7.78 -13.92 15.17
C SER A 529 -6.60 -13.84 16.15
N SER A 530 -6.63 -14.64 17.22
CA SER A 530 -5.57 -14.71 18.23
C SER A 530 -4.30 -15.39 17.71
N GLU A 531 -4.45 -16.40 16.85
CA GLU A 531 -3.34 -17.16 16.30
C GLU A 531 -2.28 -16.30 15.59
N CYS A 532 -1.03 -16.74 15.71
CA CYS A 532 0.13 -16.08 15.13
C CYS A 532 0.74 -16.95 14.04
N TYR A 533 0.89 -16.36 12.86
CA TYR A 533 1.42 -17.02 11.69
C TYR A 533 2.68 -16.32 11.20
N SER A 534 3.63 -17.10 10.68
CA SER A 534 4.84 -16.62 10.02
C SER A 534 4.88 -17.08 8.56
N LEU A 535 5.51 -16.26 7.71
CA LEU A 535 5.79 -16.62 6.32
C LEU A 535 7.10 -17.40 6.26
N VAL A 536 7.05 -18.60 5.65
CA VAL A 536 8.22 -19.48 5.49
C VAL A 536 8.30 -19.96 4.05
N LYS A 537 9.51 -20.29 3.56
CA LYS A 537 9.64 -20.91 2.23
C LYS A 537 9.13 -22.35 2.31
N LYS A 538 8.41 -22.81 1.28
CA LYS A 538 7.88 -24.19 1.23
C LYS A 538 8.96 -25.25 1.44
N LYS A 539 10.14 -25.04 0.86
CA LYS A 539 11.30 -25.93 1.01
C LYS A 539 11.81 -26.05 2.46
N ASP A 540 11.58 -25.03 3.27
CA ASP A 540 12.05 -24.97 4.67
C ASP A 540 11.02 -25.52 5.66
N VAL A 541 9.77 -25.77 5.23
CA VAL A 541 8.67 -26.20 6.12
C VAL A 541 9.02 -27.48 6.87
N LYS A 542 9.42 -28.54 6.17
CA LYS A 542 9.76 -29.83 6.81
C LYS A 542 10.87 -29.68 7.85
N ARG A 543 11.96 -29.01 7.46
CA ARG A 543 13.09 -28.73 8.35
C ARG A 543 12.66 -27.94 9.60
N LEU A 544 11.77 -26.95 9.45
CA LEU A 544 11.27 -26.17 10.58
C LEU A 544 10.32 -26.96 11.48
N GLN A 545 9.50 -27.85 10.92
CA GLN A 545 8.64 -28.76 11.68
C GLN A 545 9.48 -29.79 12.44
N GLU A 546 10.49 -30.37 11.81
CA GLU A 546 11.45 -31.29 12.41
C GLU A 546 12.23 -30.61 13.54
N ALA A 547 12.77 -29.41 13.31
CA ALA A 547 13.47 -28.62 14.32
C ALA A 547 12.58 -28.19 15.50
N ARG A 548 11.24 -28.22 15.35
CA ARG A 548 10.31 -28.05 16.48
C ARG A 548 10.02 -29.36 17.21
N SER A 549 9.98 -30.47 16.48
CA SER A 549 9.78 -31.81 17.05
C SER A 549 11.00 -32.30 17.84
N VAL A 550 12.17 -31.76 17.51
CA VAL A 550 13.40 -31.96 18.26
C VAL A 550 13.57 -30.74 19.16
N SER A 551 13.33 -30.87 20.47
CA SER A 551 13.74 -29.83 21.41
C SER A 551 15.19 -29.44 21.13
N PRO A 552 15.52 -28.15 21.01
CA PRO A 552 16.90 -27.73 20.85
C PRO A 552 17.71 -28.33 21.99
N TRP A 553 18.77 -29.06 21.65
CA TRP A 553 19.77 -29.49 22.61
C TRP A 553 20.56 -28.24 23.00
N SER A 554 19.96 -27.38 23.81
CA SER A 554 20.66 -26.29 24.47
C SER A 554 21.35 -26.87 25.70
N THR A 555 22.66 -26.72 25.76
CA THR A 555 23.51 -27.04 26.90
C THR A 555 23.17 -26.25 28.18
N GLU A 556 22.16 -25.36 28.16
CA GLU A 556 21.81 -24.49 29.29
C GLU A 556 20.54 -24.89 30.07
N ASN A 557 19.77 -25.89 29.63
CA ASN A 557 18.57 -26.34 30.37
C ASN A 557 18.86 -27.34 31.51
N ASN A 558 20.14 -27.62 31.80
CA ASN A 558 20.54 -28.59 32.82
C ASN A 558 20.87 -27.98 34.19
N CYS A 559 20.65 -26.67 34.40
CA CYS A 559 20.88 -26.06 35.71
C CYS A 559 19.62 -25.37 36.24
N ASN A 560 19.06 -25.97 37.30
CA ASN A 560 18.07 -25.41 38.24
C ASN A 560 16.57 -25.52 37.87
N SER A 561 16.07 -26.75 37.68
CA SER A 561 14.64 -27.01 37.91
C SER A 561 14.39 -27.28 39.40
N PRO A 562 13.36 -26.67 40.04
CA PRO A 562 12.98 -26.93 41.43
C PRO A 562 12.78 -28.43 41.75
N LEU A 563 12.38 -29.22 40.74
CA LEU A 563 12.22 -30.66 40.87
C LEU A 563 13.55 -31.38 41.13
N VAL A 564 14.66 -30.94 40.52
CA VAL A 564 15.99 -31.52 40.72
C VAL A 564 16.43 -31.31 42.17
N GLU A 565 16.29 -30.09 42.69
CA GLU A 565 16.65 -29.76 44.07
C GLU A 565 15.81 -30.58 45.07
N HIS A 566 14.51 -30.73 44.81
CA HIS A 566 13.64 -31.57 45.65
C HIS A 566 14.00 -33.06 45.58
N LEU A 567 14.35 -33.58 44.40
CA LEU A 567 14.79 -34.97 44.25
C LEU A 567 16.11 -35.20 44.98
N GLN A 568 17.08 -34.30 44.88
CA GLN A 568 18.35 -34.42 45.61
C GLN A 568 18.14 -34.39 47.12
N ARG A 569 17.20 -33.57 47.63
CA ARG A 569 16.85 -33.55 49.06
C ARG A 569 16.20 -34.85 49.52
N VAL A 570 15.36 -35.47 48.70
CA VAL A 570 14.64 -36.70 49.06
C VAL A 570 15.52 -37.95 48.92
N THR A 571 16.36 -38.02 47.88
CA THR A 571 17.18 -39.21 47.61
C THR A 571 18.61 -39.12 48.15
N GLY A 572 19.11 -37.91 48.41
CA GLY A 572 20.52 -37.67 48.75
C GLY A 572 21.49 -37.84 47.57
N TRP A 573 20.99 -38.02 46.34
CA TRP A 573 21.83 -38.29 45.17
C TRP A 573 22.39 -37.00 44.55
N SER A 574 23.46 -37.14 43.76
CA SER A 574 24.01 -36.04 42.95
C SER A 574 23.00 -35.59 41.87
N VAL A 575 23.22 -34.41 41.31
CA VAL A 575 22.41 -33.88 40.19
C VAL A 575 22.33 -34.89 39.04
N GLU A 576 23.47 -35.48 38.69
CA GLU A 576 23.60 -36.51 37.65
C GLU A 576 22.82 -37.78 38.00
N GLY A 577 22.83 -38.18 39.28
CA GLY A 577 22.08 -39.32 39.77
C GLY A 577 20.57 -39.14 39.70
N VAL A 578 20.05 -37.95 40.02
CA VAL A 578 18.59 -37.70 39.99
C VAL A 578 18.03 -37.43 38.59
N GLN A 579 18.87 -37.09 37.61
CA GLN A 579 18.43 -36.81 36.24
C GLN A 579 17.70 -38.01 35.60
N CYS A 580 18.13 -39.23 35.91
CA CYS A 580 17.50 -40.45 35.38
C CYS A 580 16.05 -40.65 35.87
N LEU A 581 15.68 -40.02 37.00
CA LEU A 581 14.35 -40.11 37.61
C LEU A 581 13.34 -39.13 37.01
N ILE A 582 13.80 -38.04 36.40
CA ILE A 582 12.94 -36.93 35.94
C ILE A 582 11.98 -37.41 34.83
N SER A 583 12.51 -38.07 33.79
CA SER A 583 11.70 -38.50 32.65
C SER A 583 10.61 -39.52 33.04
N PRO A 584 10.91 -40.58 33.84
CA PRO A 584 9.87 -41.47 34.37
C PRO A 584 8.81 -40.76 35.23
N LEU A 585 9.23 -39.87 36.13
CA LEU A 585 8.31 -39.16 37.03
C LEU A 585 7.40 -38.19 36.28
N MET A 586 7.93 -37.45 35.30
CA MET A 586 7.15 -36.55 34.44
C MET A 586 6.12 -37.29 33.57
N ARG A 587 6.38 -38.58 33.28
CA ARG A 587 5.42 -39.48 32.61
C ARG A 587 4.40 -40.11 33.58
N GLY A 588 4.44 -39.74 34.87
CA GLY A 588 3.51 -40.20 35.89
C GLY A 588 3.87 -41.54 36.54
N ALA A 589 5.08 -42.05 36.33
CA ALA A 589 5.53 -43.29 36.96
C ALA A 589 5.71 -43.12 38.48
N LYS A 590 5.48 -44.20 39.23
CA LYS A 590 5.89 -44.30 40.64
C LYS A 590 7.23 -45.05 40.67
N VAL A 591 8.27 -44.40 41.20
CA VAL A 591 9.64 -44.92 41.18
C VAL A 591 10.07 -45.24 42.61
N GLN A 592 10.56 -46.46 42.81
CA GLN A 592 11.10 -46.89 44.09
C GLN A 592 12.57 -46.44 44.20
N ILE A 593 12.91 -45.75 45.29
CA ILE A 593 14.28 -45.27 45.55
C ILE A 593 15.04 -46.28 46.41
N ASP A 594 14.38 -46.83 47.43
CA ASP A 594 14.92 -47.89 48.28
C ASP A 594 13.79 -48.78 48.83
N LYS A 595 14.11 -49.66 49.78
CA LYS A 595 13.14 -50.62 50.36
C LYS A 595 11.97 -49.93 51.11
N TYR A 596 12.11 -48.67 51.50
CA TYR A 596 11.16 -47.94 52.33
C TYR A 596 10.57 -46.71 51.65
N THR A 597 11.16 -46.23 50.54
CA THR A 597 10.81 -44.94 49.94
C THR A 597 10.38 -45.10 48.48
N ASN A 598 9.17 -44.66 48.16
CA ASN A 598 8.70 -44.52 46.78
C ASN A 598 8.36 -43.07 46.48
N ILE A 599 8.58 -42.64 45.24
CA ILE A 599 8.27 -41.27 44.80
C ILE A 599 7.41 -41.24 43.54
N SER A 600 6.54 -40.23 43.42
CA SER A 600 5.79 -39.95 42.19
C SER A 600 5.62 -38.45 42.00
N PHE A 601 5.48 -37.98 40.76
CA PHE A 601 5.22 -36.58 40.46
C PHE A 601 3.80 -36.41 39.92
N ARG A 602 2.95 -35.68 40.64
CA ARG A 602 1.54 -35.42 40.27
C ARG A 602 1.15 -33.99 40.64
N ASN A 603 0.32 -33.34 39.82
CA ASN A 603 -0.18 -31.97 40.05
C ASN A 603 0.95 -30.97 40.36
N ASN A 604 2.07 -31.09 39.64
CA ASN A 604 3.25 -30.25 39.82
C ASN A 604 3.92 -30.34 41.21
N ARG A 605 3.73 -31.46 41.92
CA ARG A 605 4.32 -31.73 43.24
C ARG A 605 4.95 -33.13 43.28
N LEU A 606 6.09 -33.22 43.97
CA LEU A 606 6.72 -34.50 44.29
C LEU A 606 6.04 -35.09 45.54
N ILE A 607 5.55 -36.32 45.42
CA ILE A 607 4.89 -37.07 46.48
C ILE A 607 5.82 -38.22 46.87
N VAL A 608 6.18 -38.28 48.15
CA VAL A 608 6.97 -39.35 48.75
C VAL A 608 6.02 -40.23 49.56
N TYR A 609 6.07 -41.55 49.34
CA TYR A 609 5.25 -42.55 50.02
C TYR A 609 6.09 -43.40 50.95
#